data_AF-A0A2N6AUZ4-F1
#
_entry.id   AF-A0A2N6AUZ4-F1
#
_cell.length_a   1.000
_cell.length_b   1.000
_cell.length_c   1.000
_cell.angle_alpha   90.00
_cell.angle_beta   90.00
_cell.angle_gamma   90.00
#
_symmetry.space_group_name_H-M   'P 1'
#
loop_
_entity.id
_entity.type
_entity.pdbx_description
1 polymer ?
#
loop_
_entity_poly.entity_id
_entity_poly.type
_entity_poly.pdbx_seq_one_letter_code
_entity_poly.pdbx_strand_id
1 'polypeptide(L)'
;MGRAAYERDLWYDRQHLSRSIRKRTWLAISQDLDHILVKFYAKLKRTGYKHILDRVNIEALKRKQTAHWEQIFVYDIDKAYRKRIDRMNKVHNQLEIEPTHYVTAYLYFMNMFQRSILAHAAGPHEAHQMISAMQIIVSDDLSRSLESYYRPSTLQISADFVHAFMDDKGTRQG
;
A
#
# COMPACT_ATOMS: atom_id res chain seq x y z
N MET A 1 -7.76 -22.22 3.76
CA MET A 1 -7.15 -20.88 3.92
C MET A 1 -6.29 -20.88 5.17
N GLY A 2 -5.12 -20.23 5.17
CA GLY A 2 -4.29 -20.10 6.37
C GLY A 2 -4.85 -19.07 7.35
N ARG A 3 -4.57 -19.21 8.65
CA ARG A 3 -5.07 -18.35 9.74
C ARG A 3 -4.87 -16.84 9.50
N ALA A 4 -3.71 -16.44 8.97
CA ALA A 4 -3.40 -15.04 8.65
C ALA A 4 -4.12 -14.48 7.39
N ALA A 5 -4.67 -15.34 6.54
CA ALA A 5 -5.58 -14.91 5.46
C ALA A 5 -6.99 -14.70 6.04
N TYR A 6 -7.42 -15.64 6.89
CA TYR A 6 -8.71 -15.58 7.58
C TYR A 6 -8.87 -14.32 8.46
N GLU A 7 -7.84 -13.94 9.24
CA GLU A 7 -7.91 -12.76 10.12
C GLU A 7 -7.96 -11.42 9.35
N ARG A 8 -7.39 -11.35 8.13
CA ARG A 8 -7.49 -10.15 7.28
C ARG A 8 -8.85 -10.02 6.63
N ASP A 9 -9.43 -11.13 6.19
CA ASP A 9 -10.74 -11.15 5.57
C ASP A 9 -11.87 -10.86 6.59
N LEU A 10 -11.58 -10.88 7.90
CA LEU A 10 -12.52 -10.48 8.96
C LEU A 10 -12.95 -9.01 8.86
N TRP A 11 -12.02 -8.13 8.49
CA TRP A 11 -12.25 -6.67 8.42
C TRP A 11 -12.47 -6.17 7.00
N TYR A 12 -12.10 -6.98 6.01
CA TYR A 12 -12.33 -6.70 4.60
C TYR A 12 -13.45 -7.59 4.12
N ASP A 13 -14.67 -7.04 4.08
CA ASP A 13 -15.79 -7.74 3.48
C ASP A 13 -15.61 -7.85 1.95
N ARG A 14 -14.88 -8.89 1.53
CA ARG A 14 -14.53 -9.13 0.13
C ARG A 14 -15.74 -9.59 -0.69
N GLN A 15 -16.90 -9.86 -0.08
CA GLN A 15 -18.11 -10.27 -0.80
C GLN A 15 -18.57 -9.21 -1.82
N HIS A 16 -18.16 -7.95 -1.62
CA HIS A 16 -18.43 -6.84 -2.52
C HIS A 16 -17.37 -6.60 -3.60
N LEU A 17 -16.26 -7.37 -3.64
CA LEU A 17 -15.16 -7.20 -4.60
C LEU A 17 -15.32 -8.05 -5.88
N SER A 18 -16.48 -7.98 -6.52
CA SER A 18 -16.66 -8.66 -7.81
C SER A 18 -15.61 -8.21 -8.84
N ARG A 19 -15.20 -9.12 -9.75
CA ARG A 19 -14.26 -8.75 -10.84
C ARG A 19 -14.77 -7.56 -11.67
N SER A 20 -16.08 -7.42 -11.83
CA SER A 20 -16.70 -6.29 -12.53
C SER A 20 -16.49 -4.97 -11.78
N ILE A 21 -16.76 -4.92 -10.47
CA ILE A 21 -16.59 -3.66 -9.73
C ILE A 21 -15.11 -3.24 -9.73
N ARG A 22 -14.19 -4.19 -9.54
CA ARG A 22 -12.75 -3.88 -9.54
C ARG A 22 -12.28 -3.28 -10.88
N LYS A 23 -12.73 -3.87 -12.00
CA LYS A 23 -12.44 -3.36 -13.35
C LYS A 23 -13.05 -1.97 -13.59
N ARG A 24 -14.29 -1.74 -13.16
CA ARG A 24 -14.94 -0.42 -13.26
C ARG A 24 -14.23 0.62 -12.41
N THR A 25 -13.89 0.29 -11.17
CA THR A 25 -13.10 1.14 -10.28
C THR A 25 -11.77 1.51 -10.91
N TRP A 26 -11.04 0.55 -11.47
CA TRP A 26 -9.80 0.82 -12.20
C TRP A 26 -10.02 1.73 -13.40
N LEU A 27 -11.02 1.45 -14.23
CA LEU A 27 -11.33 2.25 -15.42
C LEU A 27 -11.53 3.72 -15.04
N ALA A 28 -12.35 4.00 -14.02
CA ALA A 28 -12.55 5.36 -13.52
C ALA A 28 -11.23 6.01 -13.07
N ILE A 29 -10.46 5.35 -12.21
CA ILE A 29 -9.18 5.89 -11.70
C ILE A 29 -8.16 6.13 -12.82
N SER A 30 -8.06 5.18 -13.77
CA SER A 30 -7.05 5.18 -14.83
C SER A 30 -7.20 6.36 -15.79
N GLN A 31 -8.41 6.91 -15.95
CA GLN A 31 -8.67 8.09 -16.77
C GLN A 31 -7.93 9.33 -16.26
N ASP A 32 -7.74 9.46 -14.94
CA ASP A 32 -7.09 10.61 -14.32
C ASP A 32 -5.68 10.31 -13.79
N LEU A 33 -5.22 9.06 -13.90
CA LEU A 33 -4.03 8.58 -13.19
C LEU A 33 -2.75 9.31 -13.58
N ASP A 34 -2.54 9.62 -14.86
CA ASP A 34 -1.34 10.36 -15.28
C ASP A 34 -1.28 11.75 -14.61
N HIS A 35 -2.42 12.46 -14.58
CA HIS A 35 -2.52 13.74 -13.90
C HIS A 35 -2.28 13.60 -12.38
N ILE A 36 -2.83 12.56 -11.76
CA ILE A 36 -2.62 12.26 -10.33
C ILE A 36 -1.12 12.05 -10.05
N LEU A 37 -0.43 11.28 -10.90
CA LEU A 37 1.00 11.03 -10.77
C LEU A 37 1.84 12.29 -11.00
N VAL A 38 1.48 13.14 -11.97
CA VAL A 38 2.12 14.46 -12.16
C VAL A 38 2.02 15.29 -10.88
N LYS A 39 0.83 15.39 -10.29
CA LYS A 39 0.63 16.12 -9.02
C LYS A 39 1.40 15.50 -7.85
N PHE A 40 1.43 14.17 -7.77
CA PHE A 40 2.19 13.44 -6.76
C PHE A 40 3.68 13.79 -6.82
N TYR A 41 4.32 13.64 -7.98
CA TYR A 41 5.75 13.94 -8.12
C TYR A 41 6.05 15.43 -7.96
N ALA A 42 5.15 16.32 -8.38
CA ALA A 42 5.29 17.76 -8.14
C ALA A 42 5.28 18.10 -6.64
N LYS A 43 4.44 17.42 -5.84
CA LYS A 43 4.46 17.54 -4.37
C LYS A 43 5.74 16.96 -3.77
N LEU A 44 6.15 15.78 -4.23
CA LEU A 44 7.32 15.08 -3.71
C LEU A 44 8.63 15.84 -3.98
N LYS A 45 8.72 16.59 -5.09
CA LYS A 45 9.84 17.51 -5.36
C LYS A 45 9.97 18.67 -4.38
N ARG A 46 8.92 18.97 -3.60
CA ARG A 46 8.90 20.05 -2.59
C ARG A 46 9.17 19.54 -1.18
N THR A 47 9.49 18.26 -1.02
CA THR A 47 9.83 17.65 0.27
C THR A 47 11.32 17.31 0.33
N GLY A 48 11.77 16.75 1.45
CA GLY A 48 13.14 16.24 1.61
C GLY A 48 13.53 15.17 0.57
N TYR A 49 12.57 14.55 -0.11
CA TYR A 49 12.82 13.50 -1.11
C TYR A 49 13.24 14.00 -2.50
N LYS A 50 13.37 15.32 -2.71
CA LYS A 50 13.81 15.88 -4.00
C LYS A 50 15.11 15.26 -4.51
N HIS A 51 16.10 15.05 -3.63
CA HIS A 51 17.40 14.51 -3.99
C HIS A 51 17.33 13.08 -4.56
N ILE A 52 16.34 12.28 -4.14
CA ILE A 52 16.06 10.96 -4.72
C ILE A 52 15.51 11.13 -6.13
N LEU A 53 14.56 12.05 -6.32
CA LEU A 53 13.90 12.29 -7.60
C LEU A 53 14.84 12.82 -8.68
N ASP A 54 15.86 13.59 -8.30
CA ASP A 54 16.85 14.10 -9.24
C ASP A 54 17.73 12.98 -9.85
N ARG A 55 17.76 11.80 -9.24
CA ARG A 55 18.62 10.66 -9.65
C ARG A 55 17.87 9.56 -10.41
N VAL A 56 16.58 9.75 -10.68
CA VAL A 56 15.72 8.71 -11.25
C VAL A 56 14.93 9.23 -12.44
N ASN A 57 14.59 8.32 -13.36
CA ASN A 57 13.68 8.64 -14.46
C ASN A 57 12.23 8.65 -13.96
N ILE A 58 11.67 9.84 -13.73
CA ILE A 58 10.30 10.02 -13.23
C ILE A 58 9.26 9.36 -14.17
N GLU A 59 9.44 9.42 -15.49
CA GLU A 59 8.52 8.78 -16.43
C GLU A 59 8.55 7.26 -16.31
N ALA A 60 9.73 6.67 -16.07
CA ALA A 60 9.83 5.25 -15.76
C ALA A 60 9.14 4.89 -14.42
N LEU A 61 9.21 5.78 -13.43
CA LEU A 61 8.50 5.57 -12.16
C LEU A 61 6.98 5.68 -12.31
N LYS A 62 6.48 6.64 -13.09
CA LYS A 62 5.04 6.75 -13.41
C LYS A 62 4.51 5.49 -14.08
N ARG A 63 5.25 4.91 -15.03
CA ARG A 63 4.88 3.63 -15.65
C ARG A 63 4.83 2.48 -14.64
N LYS A 64 5.83 2.41 -13.74
CA LYS A 64 5.84 1.40 -12.66
C LYS A 64 4.67 1.57 -11.69
N GLN A 65 4.36 2.80 -11.29
CA GLN A 65 3.20 3.12 -10.45
C GLN A 65 1.90 2.72 -11.15
N THR A 66 1.74 3.06 -12.42
CA THR A 66 0.56 2.69 -13.22
C THR A 66 0.36 1.18 -13.25
N ALA A 67 1.41 0.42 -13.57
CA ALA A 67 1.35 -1.04 -13.59
C ALA A 67 1.11 -1.66 -12.20
N HIS A 68 1.57 -1.01 -11.12
CA HIS A 68 1.27 -1.44 -9.75
C HIS A 68 -0.19 -1.26 -9.42
N TRP A 69 -0.74 -0.06 -9.65
CA TRP A 69 -2.15 0.21 -9.39
C TRP A 69 -3.06 -0.69 -10.23
N GLU A 70 -2.78 -0.82 -11.53
CA GLU A 70 -3.52 -1.74 -12.40
C GLU A 70 -3.52 -3.17 -11.85
N GLN A 71 -2.37 -3.66 -11.38
CA GLN A 71 -2.28 -4.99 -10.81
C GLN A 71 -3.31 -5.19 -9.69
N ILE A 72 -3.28 -4.33 -8.68
CA ILE A 72 -4.04 -4.57 -7.44
C ILE A 72 -5.55 -4.43 -7.68
N PHE A 73 -5.96 -3.66 -8.68
CA PHE A 73 -7.35 -3.60 -9.08
C PHE A 73 -7.75 -4.76 -10.00
N VAL A 74 -7.01 -5.06 -11.05
CA VAL A 74 -7.52 -5.92 -12.13
C VAL A 74 -7.15 -7.40 -11.97
N TYR A 75 -6.05 -7.70 -11.29
CA TYR A 75 -5.47 -9.04 -11.25
C TYR A 75 -5.50 -9.67 -9.86
N ASP A 76 -5.24 -10.97 -9.80
CA ASP A 76 -5.20 -11.70 -8.54
C ASP A 76 -3.88 -11.45 -7.79
N ILE A 77 -3.94 -11.57 -6.46
CA ILE A 77 -2.79 -11.44 -5.55
C ILE A 77 -2.00 -12.76 -5.55
N ASP A 78 -1.19 -12.93 -6.59
CA ASP A 78 -0.43 -14.16 -6.83
C ASP A 78 1.01 -14.12 -6.28
N LYS A 79 1.80 -15.16 -6.58
CA LYS A 79 3.22 -15.22 -6.19
C LYS A 79 4.04 -14.11 -6.86
N ALA A 80 3.69 -13.67 -8.06
CA ALA A 80 4.41 -12.63 -8.79
C ALA A 80 4.19 -11.26 -8.15
N TYR A 81 2.97 -10.95 -7.71
CA TYR A 81 2.67 -9.78 -6.90
C TYR A 81 3.48 -9.74 -5.61
N ARG A 82 3.53 -10.85 -4.85
CA ARG A 82 4.32 -10.90 -3.61
C ARG A 82 5.80 -10.57 -3.85
N LYS A 83 6.41 -11.20 -4.87
CA LYS A 83 7.81 -10.90 -5.26
C LYS A 83 8.01 -9.43 -5.67
N ARG A 84 7.00 -8.78 -6.27
CA ARG A 84 7.06 -7.36 -6.63
C ARG A 84 7.01 -6.48 -5.39
N ILE A 85 6.12 -6.75 -4.44
CA ILE A 85 6.05 -6.02 -3.17
C ILE A 85 7.38 -6.15 -2.42
N ASP A 86 7.95 -7.35 -2.32
CA ASP A 86 9.23 -7.54 -1.64
C ASP A 86 10.35 -6.68 -2.26
N ARG A 87 10.39 -6.56 -3.61
CA ARG A 87 11.34 -5.69 -4.30
C ARG A 87 11.06 -4.21 -4.07
N MET A 88 9.79 -3.81 -4.16
CA MET A 88 9.37 -2.43 -3.92
C MET A 88 9.77 -1.99 -2.52
N ASN A 89 9.48 -2.81 -1.52
CA ASN A 89 9.75 -2.51 -0.12
C ASN A 89 11.25 -2.44 0.17
N LYS A 90 12.05 -3.33 -0.41
CA LYS A 90 13.52 -3.24 -0.32
C LYS A 90 14.04 -1.90 -0.83
N VAL A 91 13.51 -1.41 -1.96
CA VAL A 91 13.90 -0.11 -2.52
C VAL A 91 13.48 1.03 -1.59
N HIS A 92 12.26 1.00 -1.04
CA HIS A 92 11.81 2.07 -0.12
C HIS A 92 12.60 2.09 1.18
N ASN A 93 12.98 0.92 1.71
CA ASN A 93 13.85 0.80 2.88
C ASN A 93 15.27 1.33 2.59
N GLN A 94 15.85 0.98 1.43
CA GLN A 94 17.17 1.48 1.00
C GLN A 94 17.19 3.00 0.78
N LEU A 95 16.04 3.58 0.44
CA LEU A 95 15.86 5.02 0.29
C LEU A 95 15.46 5.72 1.59
N GLU A 96 15.43 5.00 2.72
CA GLU A 96 15.08 5.50 4.04
C GLU A 96 13.75 6.27 4.04
N ILE A 97 12.78 5.76 3.28
CA ILE A 97 11.43 6.32 3.26
C ILE A 97 10.73 5.89 4.55
N GLU A 98 10.55 6.85 5.45
CA GLU A 98 9.81 6.70 6.70
C GLU A 98 8.45 6.02 6.48
N PRO A 99 8.09 5.00 7.28
CA PRO A 99 6.80 4.32 7.15
C PRO A 99 5.60 5.27 7.21
N THR A 100 5.69 6.33 8.02
CA THR A 100 4.64 7.34 8.15
C THR A 100 4.47 8.19 6.88
N HIS A 101 5.57 8.51 6.19
CA HIS A 101 5.52 9.17 4.88
C HIS A 101 4.94 8.25 3.81
N TYR A 102 5.22 6.95 3.89
CA TYR A 102 4.63 5.94 3.02
C TYR A 102 3.10 5.87 3.19
N VAL A 103 2.62 5.81 4.44
CA VAL A 103 1.18 5.82 4.76
C VAL A 103 0.49 7.08 4.25
N THR A 104 1.08 8.25 4.49
CA THR A 104 0.49 9.53 4.04
C THR A 104 0.47 9.67 2.52
N ALA A 105 1.44 9.09 1.80
CA ALA A 105 1.40 8.97 0.35
C ALA A 105 0.23 8.10 -0.14
N TYR A 106 -0.04 6.96 0.51
CA TYR A 106 -1.21 6.14 0.19
C TYR A 106 -2.53 6.88 0.43
N LEU A 107 -2.66 7.60 1.55
CA LEU A 107 -3.85 8.42 1.82
C LEU A 107 -4.05 9.51 0.76
N TYR A 108 -2.96 10.11 0.28
CA TYR A 108 -3.02 11.04 -0.86
C TYR A 108 -3.59 10.36 -2.11
N PHE A 109 -3.11 9.17 -2.48
CA PHE A 109 -3.64 8.43 -3.63
C PHE A 109 -5.11 8.06 -3.43
N MET A 110 -5.50 7.57 -2.26
CA MET A 110 -6.91 7.24 -1.97
C MET A 110 -7.83 8.45 -2.18
N ASN A 111 -7.45 9.64 -1.68
CA ASN A 111 -8.23 10.86 -1.87
C ASN A 111 -8.34 11.27 -3.35
N MET A 112 -7.26 11.10 -4.11
CA MET A 112 -7.27 11.39 -5.56
C MET A 112 -8.10 10.38 -6.35
N PHE A 113 -8.04 9.10 -5.98
CA PHE A 113 -8.85 8.03 -6.57
C PHE A 113 -10.33 8.23 -6.27
N GLN A 114 -10.70 8.61 -5.04
CA GLN A 114 -12.09 8.96 -4.72
C GLN A 114 -12.63 10.08 -5.60
N ARG A 115 -11.84 11.15 -5.81
CA ARG A 115 -12.23 12.25 -6.70
C ARG A 115 -12.44 11.79 -8.13
N SER A 116 -11.54 10.94 -8.64
CA SER A 116 -11.67 10.36 -9.98
C SER A 116 -12.90 9.46 -10.09
N ILE A 117 -13.15 8.59 -9.11
CA ILE A 117 -14.35 7.75 -9.06
C ILE A 117 -15.63 8.60 -9.07
N LEU A 118 -15.70 9.66 -8.26
CA LEU A 118 -16.85 10.55 -8.21
C LEU A 118 -17.09 11.30 -9.53
N ALA A 119 -16.03 11.58 -10.31
CA ALA A 119 -16.15 12.24 -11.60
C ALA A 119 -16.67 11.30 -12.72
N HIS A 120 -16.40 10.00 -12.60
CA HIS A 120 -16.66 9.03 -13.67
C HIS A 120 -17.77 8.01 -13.36
N ALA A 121 -18.27 7.96 -12.13
CA ALA A 121 -19.38 7.08 -11.76
C ALA A 121 -20.72 7.56 -12.35
N ALA A 122 -21.60 6.64 -12.73
CA ALA A 122 -22.91 6.96 -13.28
C ALA A 122 -23.88 7.56 -12.24
N GLY A 123 -23.59 7.41 -10.95
CA GLY A 123 -24.39 7.98 -9.87
C GLY A 123 -23.90 7.58 -8.47
N PRO A 124 -24.57 8.06 -7.40
CA PRO A 124 -24.12 7.90 -6.02
C PRO A 124 -23.96 6.44 -5.57
N HIS A 125 -24.86 5.56 -6.04
CA HIS A 125 -24.80 4.14 -5.70
C HIS A 125 -23.56 3.45 -6.26
N GLU A 126 -23.25 3.68 -7.54
CA GLU A 126 -22.06 3.12 -8.17
C GLU A 126 -20.78 3.72 -7.57
N ALA A 127 -20.78 5.03 -7.32
CA ALA A 127 -19.66 5.70 -6.66
C ALA A 127 -19.36 5.08 -5.29
N HIS A 128 -20.39 4.82 -4.47
CA HIS A 128 -20.23 4.14 -3.18
C HIS A 128 -19.59 2.75 -3.36
N GLN A 129 -20.13 1.92 -4.25
CA GLN A 129 -19.59 0.58 -4.51
C GLN A 129 -18.11 0.63 -4.93
N MET A 130 -17.76 1.55 -5.82
CA MET A 130 -16.39 1.71 -6.32
C MET A 130 -15.44 2.24 -5.25
N ILE A 131 -15.88 3.19 -4.42
CA ILE A 131 -15.08 3.76 -3.32
C ILE A 131 -14.84 2.69 -2.25
N SER A 132 -15.85 1.93 -1.85
CA SER A 132 -15.68 0.82 -0.88
C SER A 132 -14.70 -0.22 -1.43
N ALA A 133 -14.82 -0.59 -2.71
CA ALA A 133 -13.89 -1.51 -3.34
C ALA A 133 -12.45 -0.96 -3.35
N MET A 134 -12.27 0.31 -3.71
CA MET A 134 -10.97 0.99 -3.68
C MET A 134 -10.36 1.01 -2.27
N GLN A 135 -11.16 1.33 -1.24
CA GLN A 135 -10.69 1.37 0.13
C GLN A 135 -10.16 0.02 0.59
N ILE A 136 -10.88 -1.07 0.32
CA ILE A 136 -10.43 -2.43 0.67
C ILE A 136 -9.14 -2.78 -0.07
N ILE A 137 -9.10 -2.57 -1.39
CA ILE A 137 -7.95 -2.94 -2.23
C ILE A 137 -6.68 -2.17 -1.83
N VAL A 138 -6.79 -0.85 -1.69
CA VAL A 138 -5.64 0.01 -1.38
C VAL A 138 -5.17 -0.19 0.06
N SER A 139 -6.08 -0.44 1.01
CA SER A 139 -5.71 -0.72 2.40
C SER A 139 -5.05 -2.09 2.57
N ASP A 140 -5.49 -3.12 1.86
CA ASP A 140 -4.83 -4.43 1.84
C ASP A 140 -3.42 -4.32 1.24
N ASP A 141 -3.25 -3.54 0.17
CA ASP A 141 -1.92 -3.28 -0.44
C ASP A 141 -0.99 -2.51 0.50
N LEU A 142 -1.51 -1.48 1.19
CA LEU A 142 -0.77 -0.73 2.20
C LEU A 142 -0.34 -1.64 3.36
N SER A 143 -1.27 -2.43 3.90
CA SER A 143 -0.99 -3.37 5.00
C SER A 143 0.13 -4.34 4.64
N ARG A 144 0.06 -4.96 3.45
CA ARG A 144 1.10 -5.86 2.94
C ARG A 144 2.43 -5.16 2.71
N SER A 145 2.40 -3.91 2.28
CA SER A 145 3.61 -3.11 2.10
C SER A 145 4.27 -2.79 3.45
N LEU A 146 3.49 -2.51 4.49
CA LEU A 146 4.00 -2.25 5.83
C LEU A 146 4.55 -3.51 6.52
N GLU A 147 4.05 -4.71 6.21
CA GLU A 147 4.58 -5.96 6.76
C GLU A 147 6.11 -6.08 6.62
N SER A 148 6.74 -5.51 5.58
CA SER A 148 8.19 -5.58 5.41
C SER A 148 8.99 -4.66 6.33
N TYR A 149 8.38 -3.59 6.85
CA TYR A 149 9.04 -2.71 7.82
C TYR A 149 9.10 -3.38 9.20
N TYR A 150 8.13 -4.25 9.49
CA TYR A 150 8.01 -4.93 10.78
C TYR A 150 8.40 -6.41 10.74
N ARG A 151 8.69 -6.97 9.56
CA ARG A 151 9.35 -8.27 9.48
C ARG A 151 10.74 -8.09 10.05
N PRO A 152 11.05 -8.76 11.18
CA PRO A 152 12.41 -8.76 11.68
C PRO A 152 13.32 -9.24 10.55
N SER A 153 14.44 -8.55 10.32
CA SER A 153 15.61 -9.27 9.83
C SER A 153 15.73 -10.48 10.76
N THR A 154 15.67 -11.68 10.20
CA THR A 154 15.51 -12.92 10.96
C THR A 154 16.78 -13.27 11.78
N LEU A 155 17.58 -12.25 12.11
CA LEU A 155 18.90 -12.32 12.71
C LEU A 155 19.06 -11.51 14.01
N GLN A 156 18.07 -10.75 14.49
CA GLN A 156 18.27 -9.92 15.69
C GLN A 156 17.25 -10.11 16.83
N ILE A 157 16.17 -10.88 16.67
CA ILE A 157 15.14 -10.99 17.74
C ILE A 157 15.33 -12.22 18.64
N SER A 158 16.25 -13.14 18.35
CA SER A 158 16.37 -14.37 19.15
C SER A 158 17.25 -14.27 20.40
N ALA A 159 18.04 -13.21 20.61
CA ALA A 159 18.93 -13.11 21.77
C ALA A 159 18.48 -12.04 22.78
N ASP A 160 18.23 -10.81 22.32
CA ASP A 160 18.01 -9.68 23.22
C ASP A 160 16.62 -9.73 23.89
N PHE A 161 15.60 -10.23 23.19
CA PHE A 161 14.24 -10.34 23.73
C PHE A 161 14.10 -11.45 24.77
N VAL A 162 14.89 -12.54 24.64
CA VAL A 162 14.88 -13.64 25.61
C VAL A 162 15.64 -13.24 26.88
N HIS A 163 16.77 -12.54 26.75
CA HIS A 163 17.49 -12.00 27.91
C HIS A 163 16.66 -10.97 28.69
N ALA A 164 16.07 -9.98 28.00
CA ALA A 164 15.28 -8.94 28.66
C ALA A 164 14.02 -9.48 29.37
N PHE A 165 13.42 -10.57 28.87
CA PHE A 165 12.20 -11.14 29.46
C PHE A 165 12.49 -12.20 30.54
N MET A 166 13.70 -12.77 30.57
CA MET A 166 14.11 -13.72 31.63
C MET A 166 14.74 -13.03 32.84
N ASP A 167 15.28 -11.81 32.69
CA ASP A 167 15.86 -11.05 33.81
C ASP A 167 14.79 -10.35 34.69
N ASP A 168 13.56 -10.15 34.20
CA ASP A 168 12.46 -9.49 34.94
C ASP A 168 11.61 -10.45 35.80
N LYS A 169 12.24 -11.50 36.35
CA LYS A 169 11.63 -12.34 37.40
C LYS A 169 12.56 -12.45 38.60
N GLY A 170 12.79 -11.33 39.30
CA GLY A 170 13.72 -11.39 40.41
C GLY A 170 13.81 -10.24 41.41
N THR A 171 12.85 -9.33 41.54
CA THR A 171 12.86 -8.38 42.68
C THR A 171 11.45 -8.03 43.17
N ARG A 172 10.86 -8.98 43.89
CA ARG A 172 10.03 -8.66 45.06
C ARG A 172 10.58 -9.43 46.26
N GLN A 173 11.37 -8.75 47.07
CA GLN A 173 11.66 -9.12 48.45
C GLN A 173 11.37 -7.90 49.33
N GLY A 174 10.71 -8.13 50.47
CA GLY A 174 10.51 -7.16 51.55
C GLY A 174 9.08 -6.68 51.66
#